data_AF-A0AAN7C3R1-F1
#
_entry.id   AF-A0AAN7C3R1-F1
#
_cell.length_a   1.000
_cell.length_b   1.000
_cell.length_c   1.000
_cell.angle_alpha   90.00
_cell.angle_beta   90.00
_cell.angle_gamma   90.00
#
_symmetry.space_group_name_H-M   'P 1'
#
loop_
_entity.id
_entity.type
_entity.pdbx_description
1 polymer ?
#
loop_
_entity_poly.entity_id
_entity_poly.type
_entity_poly.pdbx_seq_one_letter_code
_entity_poly.pdbx_strand_id
1 'polypeptide(L)'
;MTFDFESYLSTLYPSTTYHVTPLSGGLVNFTVRARRVDGDDASVPDSASTTSHPKESAPVPPQTLILKHAPPYIATLGAVAPFSQARQTVEATVLKLFHPTTGPLAHLNNHPEYGNILIPHIISHDPAQSILALQDLGDELLTLWEFFTPTTTAAASSLRSHASRAAAPATKPNAAATIGARLGTFFASLHSASTLAAIQGQGPNDIEAVRVLDKSLTRQVVRDAAVAPILARLQDPGGLDAAAAERLYARAVADYERGPIHGPGQLEECCLSMGDFHPGSVLGKQKGDVAAPVVGVIDWEFATTENGRGVNGDMAQFLASMHVLMLSLAREGEIGAVREAVELFLRELCSAYAKRSDLARRVKDAVAARRIKADEPALRIFRSTLILFGRETINQAVERTWEHVPAVSVEEMVRAGAWYLERAADSIEEMVVDRNWEELMKEKPKMMLGLFGIAHQ
;
A
#
# COMPACT_ATOMS: atom_id res chain seq x y z
N MET A 1 -25.54 8.12 -8.97
CA MET A 1 -26.14 8.64 -7.73
C MET A 1 -25.06 8.58 -6.67
N THR A 2 -24.88 9.65 -5.89
CA THR A 2 -23.95 9.68 -4.74
C THR A 2 -24.65 9.06 -3.53
N PHE A 3 -23.92 8.29 -2.72
CA PHE A 3 -24.44 7.73 -1.47
C PHE A 3 -24.75 8.84 -0.46
N ASP A 4 -25.86 8.73 0.26
CA ASP A 4 -26.29 9.71 1.27
C ASP A 4 -25.70 9.35 2.65
N PHE A 5 -24.50 9.86 2.92
CA PHE A 5 -23.80 9.62 4.18
C PHE A 5 -24.48 10.28 5.38
N GLU A 6 -25.16 11.41 5.19
CA GLU A 6 -25.85 12.12 6.28
C GLU A 6 -27.05 11.31 6.73
N SER A 7 -27.89 10.84 5.79
CA SER A 7 -29.01 9.96 6.10
C SER A 7 -28.54 8.65 6.75
N TYR A 8 -27.42 8.07 6.31
CA TYR A 8 -26.86 6.88 6.95
C TYR A 8 -26.47 7.15 8.40
N LEU A 9 -25.73 8.24 8.66
CA LEU A 9 -25.32 8.64 10.01
C LEU A 9 -26.52 8.93 10.92
N SER A 10 -27.60 9.52 10.42
CA SER A 10 -28.82 9.73 11.20
C SER A 10 -29.53 8.43 11.58
N THR A 11 -29.28 7.31 10.90
CA THR A 11 -29.79 6.01 11.36
C THR A 11 -28.93 5.41 12.47
N LEU A 12 -27.60 5.59 12.41
CA LEU A 12 -26.67 5.12 13.45
C LEU A 12 -26.73 5.98 14.72
N TYR A 13 -26.85 7.29 14.55
CA TYR A 13 -26.82 8.30 15.61
C TYR A 13 -27.96 9.32 15.44
N PRO A 14 -29.22 8.95 15.75
CA PRO A 14 -30.40 9.78 15.45
C PRO A 14 -30.42 11.16 16.11
N SER A 15 -29.71 11.33 17.22
CA SER A 15 -29.62 12.58 17.97
C SER A 15 -28.30 13.32 17.74
N THR A 16 -27.63 13.07 16.60
CA THR A 16 -26.34 13.68 16.30
C THR A 16 -26.26 14.14 14.87
N THR A 17 -25.90 15.42 14.70
CA THR A 17 -25.65 15.99 13.39
C THR A 17 -24.17 15.94 13.03
N TYR A 18 -23.87 15.56 11.80
CA TYR A 18 -22.50 15.51 11.27
C TYR A 18 -22.34 16.42 10.06
N HIS A 19 -21.23 17.14 10.00
CA HIS A 19 -20.73 17.77 8.78
C HIS A 19 -19.87 16.75 8.01
N VAL A 20 -20.31 16.40 6.80
CA VAL A 20 -19.63 15.41 5.94
C VAL A 20 -18.75 16.12 4.92
N THR A 21 -17.49 15.73 4.83
CA THR A 21 -16.52 16.28 3.86
C THR A 21 -15.90 15.16 3.04
N PRO A 22 -16.00 15.18 1.71
CA PRO A 22 -15.29 14.24 0.85
C PRO A 22 -13.78 14.28 1.09
N LEU A 23 -13.17 13.10 1.14
CA LEU A 23 -11.73 12.94 1.13
C LEU A 23 -11.26 12.61 -0.29
N SER A 24 -10.17 13.24 -0.73
CA SER A 24 -9.53 12.97 -2.00
C SER A 24 -8.65 11.71 -1.93
N GLY A 25 -8.33 11.13 -3.09
CA GLY A 25 -7.33 10.07 -3.22
C GLY A 25 -7.88 8.65 -3.34
N GLY A 26 -9.14 8.41 -2.98
CA GLY A 26 -9.81 7.12 -3.18
C GLY A 26 -10.26 6.93 -4.64
N LEU A 27 -9.73 5.92 -5.33
CA LEU A 27 -10.14 5.60 -6.71
C LEU A 27 -11.41 4.76 -6.77
N VAL A 28 -11.52 3.77 -5.89
CA VAL A 28 -12.51 2.68 -5.97
C VAL A 28 -13.73 2.90 -5.06
N ASN A 29 -13.61 3.75 -4.04
CA ASN A 29 -14.67 4.03 -3.07
C ASN A 29 -14.97 5.52 -2.96
N PHE A 30 -16.18 5.85 -2.51
CA PHE A 30 -16.46 7.17 -1.97
C PHE A 30 -16.05 7.20 -0.51
N THR A 31 -15.09 8.06 -0.18
CA THR A 31 -14.57 8.21 1.17
C THR A 31 -14.87 9.61 1.68
N VAL A 32 -15.44 9.70 2.88
CA VAL A 32 -15.76 10.98 3.53
C VAL A 32 -15.28 10.98 4.96
N ARG A 33 -14.94 12.16 5.48
CA ARG A 33 -14.76 12.43 6.90
C ARG A 33 -16.02 13.09 7.43
N ALA A 34 -16.61 12.52 8.47
CA ALA A 34 -17.73 13.10 9.19
C ALA A 34 -17.21 13.71 10.49
N ARG A 35 -17.55 14.98 10.75
CA ARG A 35 -17.26 15.67 12.01
C ARG A 35 -18.57 16.05 12.68
N ARG A 36 -18.74 15.70 13.94
CA ARG A 36 -19.92 16.08 14.72
C ARG A 36 -20.00 17.61 14.81
N VAL A 37 -21.20 18.16 14.66
CA VAL A 37 -21.44 19.60 14.80
C VAL A 37 -21.57 19.91 16.30
N ASP A 38 -20.68 20.76 16.82
CA ASP A 38 -20.74 21.17 18.23
C ASP A 38 -21.97 22.07 18.44
N GLY A 39 -22.90 21.63 19.30
CA GLY A 39 -24.21 22.28 19.53
C GLY A 39 -25.31 21.29 19.94
N ASP A 40 -25.12 20.00 19.65
CA ASP A 40 -25.91 18.93 20.26
C ASP A 40 -25.38 18.69 21.69
N ASP A 41 -25.96 19.40 22.65
CA ASP A 41 -25.76 19.25 24.09
C ASP A 41 -26.14 17.82 24.52
N ALA A 42 -25.23 16.86 24.32
CA ALA A 42 -25.23 15.63 25.08
C ALA A 42 -24.62 15.98 26.45
N SER A 43 -25.43 16.62 27.28
CA SER A 43 -25.31 16.51 28.73
C SER A 43 -25.05 15.05 29.05
N VAL A 44 -23.82 14.74 29.45
CA VAL A 44 -23.48 13.48 30.11
C VAL A 44 -24.52 13.31 31.22
N PRO A 45 -25.36 12.26 31.21
CA PRO A 45 -26.28 12.05 32.32
C PRO A 45 -25.43 11.82 33.56
N ASP A 46 -25.48 12.80 34.46
CA ASP A 46 -24.85 12.72 35.76
C ASP A 46 -25.37 11.45 36.45
N SER A 47 -24.42 10.64 36.93
CA SER A 47 -24.66 9.33 37.51
C SER A 47 -25.44 9.45 38.82
N ALA A 48 -26.77 9.37 38.78
CA ALA A 48 -27.60 9.08 39.97
C ALA A 48 -29.04 8.68 39.59
N SER A 49 -29.25 7.43 39.13
CA SER A 49 -30.53 6.76 39.34
C SER A 49 -30.38 5.25 39.24
N THR A 50 -30.24 4.62 40.39
CA THR A 50 -30.38 3.19 40.59
C THR A 50 -31.80 2.75 40.27
N THR A 51 -31.93 1.70 39.48
CA THR A 51 -33.09 0.80 39.23
C THR A 51 -33.75 0.92 37.86
N SER A 52 -33.20 0.21 36.87
CA SER A 52 -33.94 -0.70 35.97
C SER A 52 -32.98 -1.33 34.95
N HIS A 53 -33.36 -2.51 34.49
CA HIS A 53 -32.65 -3.44 33.59
C HIS A 53 -31.71 -2.82 32.53
N PRO A 54 -30.58 -3.49 32.19
CA PRO A 54 -29.66 -3.01 31.17
C PRO A 54 -30.32 -3.10 29.80
N LYS A 55 -30.95 -2.00 29.37
CA LYS A 55 -31.07 -1.71 27.93
C LYS A 55 -29.65 -1.44 27.46
N GLU A 56 -29.19 -2.15 26.43
CA GLU A 56 -27.96 -1.82 25.70
C GLU A 56 -27.93 -0.30 25.49
N SER A 57 -26.99 0.36 26.16
CA SER A 57 -26.79 1.79 26.04
C SER A 57 -26.47 2.07 24.57
N ALA A 58 -27.24 2.98 23.94
CA ALA A 58 -26.99 3.38 22.57
C ALA A 58 -25.50 3.75 22.39
N PRO A 59 -24.86 3.38 21.27
CA PRO A 59 -23.45 3.65 21.05
C PRO A 59 -23.17 5.15 21.13
N VAL A 60 -22.12 5.52 21.87
CA VAL A 60 -21.72 6.92 22.01
C VAL A 60 -21.24 7.43 20.64
N PRO A 61 -21.85 8.51 20.10
CA PRO A 61 -21.47 9.04 18.79
C PRO A 61 -20.03 9.59 18.83
N PRO A 62 -19.15 9.17 17.92
CA PRO A 62 -17.77 9.66 17.87
C PRO A 62 -17.72 11.12 17.40
N GLN A 63 -16.74 11.89 17.88
CA GLN A 63 -16.53 13.28 17.45
C GLN A 63 -16.18 13.34 15.95
N THR A 64 -15.35 12.42 15.48
CA THR A 64 -14.96 12.30 14.08
C THR A 64 -14.91 10.84 13.67
N LEU A 65 -15.28 10.56 12.42
CA LEU A 65 -15.13 9.23 11.82
C LEU A 65 -14.90 9.32 10.32
N ILE A 66 -14.36 8.24 9.75
CA ILE A 66 -14.26 8.05 8.30
C ILE A 66 -15.36 7.10 7.85
N LEU A 67 -16.04 7.42 6.77
CA LEU A 67 -16.99 6.53 6.10
C LEU A 67 -16.46 6.21 4.72
N LYS A 68 -16.35 4.92 4.41
CA LYS A 68 -16.07 4.42 3.05
C LYS A 68 -17.34 3.75 2.54
N HIS A 69 -17.80 4.10 1.34
CA HIS A 69 -18.88 3.40 0.65
C HIS A 69 -18.35 2.81 -0.65
N ALA A 70 -18.56 1.51 -0.84
CA ALA A 70 -18.17 0.77 -2.03
C ALA A 70 -19.33 0.68 -3.03
N PRO A 71 -19.40 1.53 -4.08
CA PRO A 71 -20.37 1.32 -5.16
C PRO A 71 -20.08 0.03 -5.95
N PRO A 72 -21.03 -0.49 -6.74
CA PRO A 72 -20.84 -1.69 -7.58
C PRO A 72 -19.94 -1.45 -8.82
N TYR A 73 -19.06 -0.45 -8.73
CA TYR A 73 -18.13 0.00 -9.76
C TYR A 73 -16.95 0.75 -9.13
N ILE A 74 -15.93 1.07 -9.91
CA ILE A 74 -14.82 1.94 -9.50
C ILE A 74 -15.34 3.37 -9.36
N ALA A 75 -15.34 3.94 -8.15
CA ALA A 75 -15.99 5.21 -7.83
C ALA A 75 -15.63 6.38 -8.77
N THR A 76 -14.36 6.47 -9.18
CA THR A 76 -13.87 7.52 -10.10
C THR A 76 -14.24 7.32 -11.57
N LEU A 77 -14.52 6.08 -12.00
CA LEU A 77 -14.86 5.75 -13.38
C LEU A 77 -16.37 5.58 -13.58
N GLY A 78 -17.13 5.30 -12.53
CA GLY A 78 -18.56 5.04 -12.61
C GLY A 78 -18.87 3.66 -13.19
N ALA A 79 -20.13 3.45 -13.57
CA ALA A 79 -20.67 2.14 -13.96
C ALA A 79 -19.99 1.47 -15.17
N VAL A 80 -19.18 2.19 -15.95
CA VAL A 80 -18.41 1.64 -17.08
C VAL A 80 -17.25 0.74 -16.62
N ALA A 81 -16.87 0.80 -15.34
CA ALA A 81 -15.87 -0.08 -14.73
C ALA A 81 -16.47 -0.82 -13.53
N PRO A 82 -17.25 -1.90 -13.75
CA PRO A 82 -17.85 -2.70 -12.69
C PRO A 82 -16.79 -3.24 -11.73
N PHE A 83 -17.10 -3.23 -10.43
CA PHE A 83 -16.20 -3.75 -9.40
C PHE A 83 -16.97 -4.21 -8.18
N SER A 84 -16.58 -5.36 -7.64
CA SER A 84 -17.32 -6.04 -6.57
C SER A 84 -17.35 -5.21 -5.29
N GLN A 85 -18.54 -5.03 -4.72
CA GLN A 85 -18.72 -4.37 -3.41
C GLN A 85 -18.17 -5.23 -2.26
N ALA A 86 -17.92 -6.53 -2.50
CA ALA A 86 -17.35 -7.42 -1.50
C ALA A 86 -15.94 -6.99 -1.03
N ARG A 87 -15.26 -6.09 -1.75
CA ARG A 87 -14.00 -5.44 -1.34
C ARG A 87 -14.12 -4.73 0.02
N GLN A 88 -15.31 -4.25 0.36
CA GLN A 88 -15.57 -3.65 1.67
C GLN A 88 -15.56 -4.68 2.80
N THR A 89 -16.11 -5.87 2.54
CA THR A 89 -16.04 -7.00 3.47
C THR A 89 -14.60 -7.48 3.63
N VAL A 90 -13.78 -7.44 2.57
CA VAL A 90 -12.34 -7.71 2.65
C VAL A 90 -11.65 -6.72 3.60
N GLU A 91 -11.83 -5.42 3.40
CA GLU A 91 -11.23 -4.39 4.28
C GLU A 91 -11.68 -4.57 5.73
N ALA A 92 -12.99 -4.74 5.96
CA ALA A 92 -13.53 -4.99 7.29
C ALA A 92 -13.00 -6.29 7.93
N THR A 93 -12.66 -7.30 7.12
CA THR A 93 -12.11 -8.56 7.63
C THR A 93 -10.66 -8.36 8.07
N VAL A 94 -9.84 -7.69 7.26
CA VAL A 94 -8.45 -7.41 7.63
C VAL A 94 -8.33 -6.51 8.84
N LEU A 95 -9.13 -5.45 8.92
CA LEU A 95 -9.08 -4.54 10.07
C LEU A 95 -9.47 -5.24 11.40
N LYS A 96 -10.32 -6.28 11.37
CA LYS A 96 -10.58 -7.12 12.56
C LYS A 96 -9.36 -7.92 13.00
N LEU A 97 -8.49 -8.33 12.07
CA LEU A 97 -7.25 -9.03 12.41
C LEU A 97 -6.33 -8.17 13.27
N PHE A 98 -6.40 -6.84 13.11
CA PHE A 98 -5.63 -5.86 13.87
C PHE A 98 -6.36 -5.32 15.12
N HIS A 99 -7.53 -5.87 15.48
CA HIS A 99 -8.29 -5.38 16.62
C HIS A 99 -7.47 -5.53 17.93
N PRO A 100 -7.31 -4.48 18.77
CA PRO A 100 -6.33 -4.48 19.87
C PRO A 100 -6.49 -5.60 20.89
N THR A 101 -7.72 -6.05 21.14
CA THR A 101 -8.02 -7.02 22.21
C THR A 101 -8.32 -8.43 21.70
N THR A 102 -8.65 -8.59 20.43
CA THR A 102 -9.16 -9.86 19.88
C THR A 102 -8.53 -10.25 18.56
N GLY A 103 -7.82 -9.34 17.90
CA GLY A 103 -7.23 -9.58 16.59
C GLY A 103 -5.90 -10.35 16.71
N PRO A 104 -5.68 -11.42 15.93
CA PRO A 104 -4.42 -12.18 15.96
C PRO A 104 -3.18 -11.33 15.60
N LEU A 105 -3.38 -10.20 14.91
CA LEU A 105 -2.31 -9.30 14.45
C LEU A 105 -2.18 -8.03 15.29
N ALA A 106 -2.90 -7.91 16.42
CA ALA A 106 -2.85 -6.74 17.30
C ALA A 106 -1.41 -6.36 17.72
N HIS A 107 -0.54 -7.36 17.89
CA HIS A 107 0.85 -7.19 18.28
C HIS A 107 1.70 -6.44 17.22
N LEU A 108 1.28 -6.43 15.96
CA LEU A 108 1.97 -5.69 14.89
C LEU A 108 1.74 -4.18 14.98
N ASN A 109 0.65 -3.74 15.61
CA ASN A 109 0.33 -2.31 15.75
C ASN A 109 1.20 -1.62 16.80
N ASN A 110 1.64 -2.35 17.83
CA ASN A 110 2.37 -1.81 18.98
C ASN A 110 3.64 -2.64 19.25
N HIS A 111 4.54 -2.68 18.27
CA HIS A 111 5.72 -3.51 18.38
C HIS A 111 6.87 -2.78 19.09
N PRO A 112 7.49 -3.36 20.14
CA PRO A 112 8.52 -2.69 20.95
C PRO A 112 9.71 -2.16 20.14
N GLU A 113 10.10 -2.88 19.08
CA GLU A 113 11.33 -2.61 18.34
C GLU A 113 11.23 -1.49 17.30
N TYR A 114 10.01 -1.16 16.83
CA TYR A 114 9.81 -0.14 15.80
C TYR A 114 8.71 0.86 16.13
N GLY A 115 8.07 0.74 17.30
CA GLY A 115 7.01 1.64 17.72
C GLY A 115 5.70 1.36 17.00
N ASN A 116 4.78 2.31 17.09
CA ASN A 116 3.40 2.06 16.75
C ASN A 116 3.11 2.33 15.26
N ILE A 117 2.41 1.40 14.63
CA ILE A 117 1.74 1.58 13.35
C ILE A 117 0.24 1.69 13.63
N LEU A 118 -0.36 2.81 13.21
CA LEU A 118 -1.78 3.04 13.38
C LEU A 118 -2.56 2.32 12.27
N ILE A 119 -3.42 1.39 12.66
CA ILE A 119 -4.40 0.76 11.77
C ILE A 119 -5.79 1.22 12.26
N PRO A 120 -6.65 1.78 11.39
CA PRO A 120 -7.93 2.31 11.82
C PRO A 120 -8.82 1.18 12.36
N HIS A 121 -9.46 1.41 13.50
CA HIS A 121 -10.44 0.47 14.03
C HIS A 121 -11.79 0.59 13.32
N ILE A 122 -12.49 -0.53 13.22
CA ILE A 122 -13.87 -0.55 12.70
C ILE A 122 -14.80 -0.04 13.79
N ILE A 123 -15.60 0.97 13.45
CA ILE A 123 -16.72 1.45 14.27
C ILE A 123 -17.97 0.65 13.93
N SER A 124 -18.28 0.53 12.63
CA SER A 124 -19.39 -0.29 12.13
C SER A 124 -19.13 -0.75 10.70
N HIS A 125 -19.75 -1.87 10.31
CA HIS A 125 -19.73 -2.39 8.94
C HIS A 125 -21.14 -2.84 8.59
N ASP A 126 -21.72 -2.26 7.54
CA ASP A 126 -23.02 -2.65 6.99
C ASP A 126 -22.82 -3.23 5.58
N PRO A 127 -22.79 -4.57 5.46
CA PRO A 127 -22.64 -5.24 4.17
C PRO A 127 -23.82 -5.02 3.22
N ALA A 128 -25.03 -4.77 3.74
CA ALA A 128 -26.22 -4.61 2.92
C ALA A 128 -26.19 -3.28 2.16
N GLN A 129 -25.64 -2.25 2.80
CA GLN A 129 -25.42 -0.94 2.18
C GLN A 129 -24.02 -0.76 1.59
N SER A 130 -23.12 -1.74 1.78
CA SER A 130 -21.71 -1.62 1.38
C SER A 130 -21.10 -0.32 1.92
N ILE A 131 -21.08 -0.21 3.25
CA ILE A 131 -20.48 0.92 3.97
C ILE A 131 -19.69 0.45 5.19
N LEU A 132 -18.57 1.10 5.43
CA LEU A 132 -17.64 0.84 6.52
C LEU A 132 -17.36 2.16 7.22
N ALA A 133 -17.69 2.22 8.51
CA ALA A 133 -17.33 3.31 9.40
C ALA A 133 -16.05 2.95 10.15
N LEU A 134 -15.06 3.84 10.07
CA LEU A 134 -13.72 3.64 10.60
C LEU A 134 -13.36 4.76 11.57
N GLN A 135 -12.50 4.42 12.53
CA GLN A 135 -11.80 5.39 13.35
C GLN A 135 -11.08 6.40 12.46
N ASP A 136 -11.28 7.68 12.74
CA ASP A 136 -10.47 8.75 12.15
C ASP A 136 -9.10 8.79 12.82
N LEU A 137 -8.03 8.68 12.03
CA LEU A 137 -6.65 8.71 12.52
C LEU A 137 -6.11 10.13 12.74
N GLY A 138 -6.91 11.16 12.44
CA GLY A 138 -6.57 12.56 12.64
C GLY A 138 -6.42 13.34 11.33
N ASP A 139 -6.55 14.66 11.40
CA ASP A 139 -6.43 15.54 10.24
C ASP A 139 -5.03 16.13 10.03
N GLU A 140 -4.12 15.88 10.97
CA GLU A 140 -2.71 16.22 10.85
C GLU A 140 -1.88 15.23 10.01
N LEU A 141 -2.46 14.07 9.67
CA LEU A 141 -1.78 13.01 8.97
C LEU A 141 -1.91 13.21 7.46
N LEU A 142 -0.78 13.17 6.77
CA LEU A 142 -0.68 13.34 5.32
C LEU A 142 -0.39 11.98 4.69
N THR A 143 -0.90 11.74 3.49
CA THR A 143 -0.42 10.62 2.67
C THR A 143 1.07 10.79 2.39
N LEU A 144 1.82 9.70 2.14
CA LEU A 144 3.23 9.85 1.76
C LEU A 144 3.42 10.63 0.45
N TRP A 145 2.43 10.63 -0.44
CA TRP A 145 2.43 11.53 -1.59
C TRP A 145 2.52 13.00 -1.17
N GLU A 146 1.62 13.44 -0.29
CA GLU A 146 1.62 14.80 0.25
C GLU A 146 2.87 15.08 1.10
N PHE A 147 3.32 14.10 1.89
CA PHE A 147 4.50 14.21 2.75
C PHE A 147 5.79 14.49 1.97
N PHE A 148 5.92 13.92 0.78
CA PHE A 148 7.07 14.11 -0.12
C PHE A 148 6.78 15.10 -1.26
N THR A 149 5.69 15.87 -1.21
CA THR A 149 5.43 16.93 -2.19
C THR A 149 6.18 18.22 -1.81
N PRO A 150 7.02 18.79 -2.69
CA PRO A 150 7.74 20.04 -2.41
C PRO A 150 6.81 21.24 -2.17
N THR A 151 7.12 22.07 -1.18
CA THR A 151 6.22 23.14 -0.71
C THR A 151 6.07 24.36 -1.61
N THR A 152 7.06 24.63 -2.45
CA THR A 152 7.14 25.83 -3.30
C THR A 152 6.37 25.71 -4.61
N THR A 153 5.64 24.61 -4.81
CA THR A 153 5.00 24.32 -6.09
C THR A 153 3.54 24.78 -6.12
N ALA A 154 3.08 25.28 -7.28
CA ALA A 154 1.66 25.54 -7.52
C ALA A 154 0.82 24.25 -7.36
N ALA A 155 1.41 23.09 -7.67
CA ALA A 155 0.91 21.73 -7.43
C ALA A 155 0.60 21.42 -5.96
N ALA A 156 1.35 22.02 -5.03
CA ALA A 156 1.04 21.87 -3.61
C ALA A 156 -0.34 22.44 -3.29
N SER A 157 -0.94 23.32 -4.10
CA SER A 157 -2.31 23.81 -3.89
C SER A 157 -3.41 22.88 -4.44
N SER A 158 -3.13 22.06 -5.45
CA SER A 158 -4.07 21.11 -6.07
C SER A 158 -4.10 19.75 -5.37
N LEU A 159 -2.95 19.26 -4.89
CA LEU A 159 -2.83 18.02 -4.10
C LEU A 159 -3.19 18.21 -2.62
N ARG A 160 -3.13 19.44 -2.10
CA ARG A 160 -3.59 19.73 -0.73
C ARG A 160 -5.11 19.62 -0.68
N SER A 161 -5.59 18.52 -0.11
CA SER A 161 -6.98 18.43 0.35
C SER A 161 -7.33 19.65 1.21
N HIS A 162 -8.60 20.07 1.21
CA HIS A 162 -9.08 21.27 1.93
C HIS A 162 -8.78 21.28 3.45
N ALA A 163 -8.24 20.20 4.02
CA ALA A 163 -7.95 20.06 5.44
C ALA A 163 -6.60 20.70 5.89
N SER A 164 -5.62 20.96 5.01
CA SER A 164 -4.33 21.51 5.45
C SER A 164 -3.82 22.66 4.56
N ARG A 165 -4.39 23.86 4.79
CA ARG A 165 -3.94 25.12 4.19
C ARG A 165 -2.65 25.68 4.80
N ALA A 166 -2.07 25.03 5.81
CA ALA A 166 -0.80 25.47 6.37
C ALA A 166 0.35 25.12 5.40
N ALA A 167 1.34 26.00 5.26
CA ALA A 167 2.59 25.67 4.57
C ALA A 167 3.22 24.45 5.26
N ALA A 168 3.42 23.37 4.50
CA ALA A 168 4.16 22.21 4.96
C ALA A 168 5.63 22.62 5.22
N PRO A 169 6.21 22.40 6.41
CA PRO A 169 7.63 22.62 6.61
C PRO A 169 8.44 21.69 5.71
N ALA A 170 9.70 22.02 5.39
CA ALA A 170 10.59 21.14 4.64
C ALA A 170 10.62 19.73 5.26
N THR A 171 10.50 18.69 4.42
CA THR A 171 10.55 17.29 4.85
C THR A 171 11.85 17.01 5.58
N LYS A 172 11.77 16.59 6.85
CA LYS A 172 12.95 16.33 7.68
C LYS A 172 13.52 14.95 7.34
N PRO A 173 14.78 14.83 6.86
CA PRO A 173 15.37 13.55 6.48
C PRO A 173 15.30 12.48 7.59
N ASN A 174 15.51 12.88 8.85
CA ASN A 174 15.43 11.94 9.99
C ASN A 174 14.02 11.34 10.17
N ALA A 175 12.96 12.12 9.96
CA ALA A 175 11.59 11.59 10.04
C ALA A 175 11.35 10.59 8.91
N ALA A 176 11.79 10.92 7.69
CA ALA A 176 11.70 10.04 6.53
C ALA A 176 12.45 8.71 6.77
N ALA A 177 13.67 8.76 7.32
CA ALA A 177 14.44 7.59 7.72
C ALA A 177 13.67 6.68 8.70
N THR A 178 13.13 7.28 9.77
CA THR A 178 12.41 6.53 10.81
C THR A 178 11.11 5.93 10.28
N ILE A 179 10.32 6.67 9.50
CA ILE A 179 9.10 6.14 8.87
C ILE A 179 9.47 4.95 7.96
N GLY A 180 10.52 5.09 7.15
CA GLY A 180 11.01 4.03 6.28
C GLY A 180 11.35 2.76 7.07
N ALA A 181 12.19 2.88 8.11
CA ALA A 181 12.58 1.75 8.96
C ALA A 181 11.37 1.06 9.63
N ARG A 182 10.37 1.84 10.08
CA ARG A 182 9.15 1.33 10.71
C ARG A 182 8.31 0.53 9.72
N LEU A 183 8.04 1.08 8.55
CA LEU A 183 7.28 0.40 7.51
C LEU A 183 7.99 -0.86 7.02
N GLY A 184 9.30 -0.77 6.74
CA GLY A 184 10.07 -1.93 6.31
C GLY A 184 10.01 -3.07 7.34
N THR A 185 10.09 -2.73 8.62
CA THR A 185 9.93 -3.72 9.69
C THR A 185 8.50 -4.28 9.75
N PHE A 186 7.49 -3.41 9.78
CA PHE A 186 6.07 -3.81 9.85
C PHE A 186 5.70 -4.76 8.71
N PHE A 187 6.03 -4.41 7.46
CA PHE A 187 5.72 -5.24 6.30
C PHE A 187 6.53 -6.54 6.26
N ALA A 188 7.76 -6.58 6.76
CA ALA A 188 8.49 -7.85 6.89
C ALA A 188 7.80 -8.79 7.88
N SER A 189 7.26 -8.28 8.98
CA SER A 189 6.46 -9.06 9.93
C SER A 189 5.10 -9.45 9.34
N LEU A 190 4.41 -8.55 8.64
CA LEU A 190 3.14 -8.82 7.98
C LEU A 190 3.27 -9.94 6.94
N HIS A 191 4.33 -9.90 6.13
CA HIS A 191 4.58 -10.88 5.07
C HIS A 191 5.19 -12.20 5.58
N SER A 192 5.35 -12.37 6.89
CA SER A 192 5.95 -13.58 7.46
C SER A 192 5.00 -14.77 7.41
N ALA A 193 5.57 -15.98 7.30
CA ALA A 193 4.81 -17.22 7.40
C ALA A 193 4.08 -17.36 8.75
N SER A 194 4.64 -16.80 9.83
CA SER A 194 4.00 -16.77 11.15
C SER A 194 2.73 -15.94 11.17
N THR A 195 2.69 -14.82 10.44
CA THR A 195 1.48 -14.00 10.31
C THR A 195 0.40 -14.76 9.55
N LEU A 196 0.75 -15.40 8.43
CA LEU A 196 -0.19 -16.22 7.69
C LEU A 196 -0.73 -17.38 8.54
N ALA A 197 0.15 -18.08 9.26
CA ALA A 197 -0.24 -19.16 10.17
C ALA A 197 -1.15 -18.67 11.31
N ALA A 198 -0.92 -17.47 11.84
CA ALA A 198 -1.78 -16.87 12.87
C ALA A 198 -3.18 -16.51 12.35
N ILE A 199 -3.32 -16.23 11.06
CA ILE A 199 -4.63 -16.00 10.41
C ILE A 199 -5.34 -17.32 10.12
N GLN A 200 -4.58 -18.35 9.74
CA GLN A 200 -5.11 -19.68 9.38
C GLN A 200 -5.44 -20.55 10.60
N GLY A 201 -4.86 -20.25 11.76
CA GLY A 201 -4.97 -21.07 12.96
C GLY A 201 -5.81 -20.46 14.07
N GLN A 202 -6.78 -21.26 14.55
CA GLN A 202 -7.39 -21.25 15.89
C GLN A 202 -8.83 -20.74 16.12
N GLY A 203 -9.76 -20.98 15.19
CA GLY A 203 -11.19 -20.88 15.50
C GLY A 203 -12.14 -20.86 14.30
N PRO A 204 -13.46 -21.02 14.53
CA PRO A 204 -14.47 -20.89 13.48
C PRO A 204 -14.51 -19.50 12.83
N ASN A 205 -14.08 -18.45 13.54
CA ASN A 205 -13.94 -17.09 12.98
C ASN A 205 -12.77 -16.98 11.97
N ASP A 206 -11.74 -17.80 12.13
CA ASP A 206 -10.55 -17.80 11.24
C ASP A 206 -10.90 -18.41 9.89
N ILE A 207 -11.80 -19.41 9.87
CA ILE A 207 -12.34 -20.01 8.65
C ILE A 207 -13.04 -18.96 7.79
N GLU A 208 -13.79 -18.03 8.41
CA GLU A 208 -14.47 -16.97 7.68
C GLU A 208 -13.49 -15.94 7.12
N ALA A 209 -12.49 -15.53 7.92
CA ALA A 209 -11.47 -14.59 7.47
C ALA A 209 -10.70 -15.14 6.27
N VAL A 210 -10.23 -16.39 6.36
CA VAL A 210 -9.56 -17.09 5.26
C VAL A 210 -10.46 -17.16 4.03
N ARG A 211 -11.74 -17.56 4.19
CA ARG A 211 -12.70 -17.64 3.07
C ARG A 211 -12.93 -16.31 2.36
N VAL A 212 -12.92 -15.20 3.10
CA VAL A 212 -13.07 -13.86 2.52
C VAL A 212 -11.79 -13.44 1.79
N LEU A 213 -10.62 -13.65 2.41
CA LEU A 213 -9.31 -13.21 1.89
C LEU A 213 -8.76 -14.10 0.78
N ASP A 214 -9.25 -15.33 0.66
CA ASP A 214 -8.90 -16.22 -0.45
C ASP A 214 -9.67 -15.88 -1.73
N LYS A 215 -10.71 -15.06 -1.68
CA LYS A 215 -11.41 -14.64 -2.89
C LYS A 215 -10.64 -13.51 -3.57
N SER A 216 -9.98 -13.82 -4.69
CA SER A 216 -9.43 -12.77 -5.54
C SER A 216 -10.54 -11.96 -6.23
N LEU A 217 -10.95 -10.85 -5.61
CA LEU A 217 -11.93 -9.91 -6.17
C LEU A 217 -11.32 -8.96 -7.21
N THR A 218 -9.99 -8.87 -7.23
CA THR A 218 -9.24 -7.78 -7.84
C THR A 218 -8.46 -8.23 -9.07
N ARG A 219 -8.35 -9.55 -9.33
CA ARG A 219 -7.57 -10.10 -10.44
C ARG A 219 -7.94 -9.44 -11.76
N GLN A 220 -9.19 -9.53 -12.19
CA GLN A 220 -9.59 -8.98 -13.49
C GLN A 220 -9.31 -7.47 -13.59
N VAL A 221 -9.60 -6.71 -12.53
CA VAL A 221 -9.34 -5.27 -12.48
C VAL A 221 -7.84 -4.96 -12.62
N VAL A 222 -6.98 -5.67 -11.89
CA VAL A 222 -5.52 -5.51 -11.97
C VAL A 222 -5.00 -5.92 -13.35
N ARG A 223 -5.53 -7.01 -13.93
CA ARG A 223 -5.15 -7.43 -15.28
C ARG A 223 -5.43 -6.32 -16.30
N ASP A 224 -6.63 -5.76 -16.26
CA ASP A 224 -7.07 -4.78 -17.25
C ASP A 224 -6.41 -3.41 -17.03
N ALA A 225 -6.23 -2.98 -15.79
CA ALA A 225 -5.70 -1.66 -15.46
C ALA A 225 -4.16 -1.61 -15.42
N ALA A 226 -3.49 -2.67 -14.96
CA ALA A 226 -2.06 -2.64 -14.67
C ALA A 226 -1.21 -3.57 -15.56
N VAL A 227 -1.79 -4.62 -16.15
CA VAL A 227 -1.04 -5.58 -16.99
C VAL A 227 -1.25 -5.30 -18.47
N ALA A 228 -2.50 -5.28 -18.93
CA ALA A 228 -2.85 -5.10 -20.34
C ALA A 228 -2.25 -3.82 -20.99
N PRO A 229 -2.18 -2.66 -20.31
CA PRO A 229 -1.65 -1.43 -20.91
C PRO A 229 -0.14 -1.45 -21.15
N ILE A 230 0.60 -2.38 -20.56
CA ILE A 230 2.07 -2.37 -20.57
C ILE A 230 2.65 -2.42 -21.97
N LEU A 231 2.06 -3.22 -22.87
CA LEU A 231 2.54 -3.31 -24.25
C LEU A 231 2.52 -1.95 -24.94
N ALA A 232 1.38 -1.26 -24.86
CA ALA A 232 1.22 0.07 -25.44
C ALA A 232 2.20 1.05 -24.81
N ARG A 233 2.32 1.06 -23.48
CA ARG A 233 3.22 1.97 -22.73
C ARG A 233 4.69 1.77 -23.07
N LEU A 234 5.13 0.52 -23.29
CA LEU A 234 6.49 0.20 -23.72
C LEU A 234 6.80 0.74 -25.13
N GLN A 235 5.82 0.73 -26.03
CA GLN A 235 5.96 1.27 -27.39
C GLN A 235 5.89 2.80 -27.38
N ASP A 236 4.86 3.35 -26.75
CA ASP A 236 4.60 4.79 -26.61
C ASP A 236 4.06 5.07 -25.20
N PRO A 237 4.79 5.81 -24.34
CA PRO A 237 5.93 6.67 -24.66
C PRO A 237 7.31 5.99 -24.57
N GLY A 238 7.41 4.68 -24.30
CA GLY A 238 8.70 4.03 -24.03
C GLY A 238 9.70 4.01 -25.20
N GLY A 239 9.21 4.10 -26.44
CA GLY A 239 10.02 4.15 -27.65
C GLY A 239 10.72 2.83 -28.00
N LEU A 240 10.30 1.70 -27.42
CA LEU A 240 10.83 0.38 -27.78
C LEU A 240 10.25 -0.08 -29.11
N ASP A 241 11.06 -0.83 -29.87
CA ASP A 241 10.54 -1.55 -31.04
C ASP A 241 9.51 -2.61 -30.64
N ALA A 242 8.66 -3.00 -31.59
CA ALA A 242 7.55 -3.91 -31.33
C ALA A 242 8.00 -5.26 -30.76
N ALA A 243 9.09 -5.84 -31.26
CA ALA A 243 9.55 -7.15 -30.83
C ALA A 243 10.13 -7.11 -29.40
N ALA A 244 10.86 -6.05 -29.06
CA ALA A 244 11.35 -5.82 -27.70
C ALA A 244 10.20 -5.59 -26.73
N ALA A 245 9.22 -4.75 -27.09
CA ALA A 245 8.05 -4.47 -26.26
C ALA A 245 7.20 -5.73 -26.03
N GLU A 246 6.93 -6.52 -27.07
CA GLU A 246 6.18 -7.78 -26.97
C GLU A 246 6.86 -8.78 -26.04
N ARG A 247 8.19 -8.92 -26.13
CA ARG A 247 8.96 -9.82 -25.26
C ARG A 247 8.83 -9.40 -23.79
N LEU A 248 9.02 -8.12 -23.47
CA LEU A 248 8.91 -7.63 -22.09
C LEU A 248 7.47 -7.70 -21.56
N TYR A 249 6.48 -7.40 -22.40
CA TYR A 249 5.07 -7.56 -22.06
C TYR A 249 4.73 -9.03 -21.76
N ALA A 250 5.20 -9.97 -22.58
CA ALA A 250 4.99 -11.40 -22.37
C ALA A 250 5.54 -11.87 -21.01
N ARG A 251 6.67 -11.30 -20.54
CA ARG A 251 7.21 -11.58 -19.20
C ARG A 251 6.27 -11.10 -18.09
N ALA A 252 5.73 -9.89 -18.21
CA ALA A 252 4.77 -9.34 -17.24
C ALA A 252 3.47 -10.15 -17.21
N VAL A 253 2.95 -10.55 -18.37
CA VAL A 253 1.77 -11.41 -18.47
C VAL A 253 2.04 -12.79 -17.87
N ALA A 254 3.18 -13.41 -18.19
CA ALA A 254 3.51 -14.75 -17.69
C ALA A 254 3.67 -14.78 -16.16
N ASP A 255 4.28 -13.74 -15.57
CA ASP A 255 4.39 -13.65 -14.10
C ASP A 255 3.02 -13.46 -13.42
N TYR A 256 2.15 -12.66 -14.05
CA TYR A 256 0.80 -12.40 -13.55
C TYR A 256 -0.13 -13.64 -13.69
N GLU A 257 -0.03 -14.35 -14.81
CA GLU A 257 -0.84 -15.51 -15.14
C GLU A 257 -0.30 -16.85 -14.62
N ARG A 258 0.77 -16.83 -13.81
CA ARG A 258 1.31 -18.03 -13.14
C ARG A 258 0.28 -18.81 -12.31
N GLY A 259 -0.91 -18.23 -12.08
CA GLY A 259 -2.03 -18.87 -11.38
C GLY A 259 -1.80 -18.96 -9.87
N PRO A 260 -2.79 -19.50 -9.14
CA PRO A 260 -2.67 -19.66 -7.71
C PRO A 260 -1.65 -20.71 -7.32
N ILE A 261 -1.00 -20.40 -6.21
CA ILE A 261 0.27 -20.95 -5.77
C ILE A 261 -0.01 -22.25 -5.00
N HIS A 262 -0.49 -23.29 -5.70
CA HIS A 262 -0.93 -24.54 -5.07
C HIS A 262 0.04 -25.72 -5.26
N GLY A 263 1.23 -25.48 -5.82
CA GLY A 263 2.28 -26.49 -5.92
C GLY A 263 3.04 -26.73 -4.60
N PRO A 264 3.64 -27.92 -4.41
CA PRO A 264 4.68 -28.12 -3.40
C PRO A 264 5.85 -27.14 -3.63
N GLY A 265 6.30 -26.43 -2.58
CA GLY A 265 7.37 -25.40 -2.69
C GLY A 265 6.91 -24.03 -3.20
N GLN A 266 5.60 -23.87 -3.41
CA GLN A 266 4.99 -22.63 -3.89
C GLN A 266 4.31 -21.87 -2.73
N LEU A 267 3.77 -22.56 -1.72
CA LEU A 267 3.28 -21.96 -0.45
C LEU A 267 4.27 -20.99 0.21
N GLU A 268 5.56 -21.09 -0.10
CA GLU A 268 6.62 -20.18 0.37
C GLU A 268 6.45 -18.72 -0.14
N GLU A 269 5.62 -18.49 -1.16
CA GLU A 269 5.34 -17.16 -1.71
C GLU A 269 4.11 -16.50 -1.10
N CYS A 270 3.21 -17.29 -0.50
CA CYS A 270 1.95 -16.79 0.03
C CYS A 270 2.17 -16.07 1.37
N CYS A 271 1.57 -14.89 1.50
CA CYS A 271 1.45 -14.20 2.78
C CYS A 271 0.13 -13.43 2.84
N LEU A 272 -0.18 -12.84 4.00
CA LEU A 272 -1.15 -11.74 4.00
C LEU A 272 -0.51 -10.57 3.24
N SER A 273 -1.11 -10.20 2.11
CA SER A 273 -0.72 -9.04 1.33
C SER A 273 -1.83 -8.00 1.39
N MET A 274 -1.44 -6.73 1.36
CA MET A 274 -2.35 -5.60 1.25
C MET A 274 -2.98 -5.50 -0.15
N GLY A 275 -2.24 -5.91 -1.18
CA GLY A 275 -2.71 -6.08 -2.55
C GLY A 275 -2.75 -4.80 -3.39
N ASP A 276 -2.74 -3.63 -2.75
CA ASP A 276 -2.61 -2.31 -3.39
C ASP A 276 -1.75 -1.38 -2.52
N PHE A 277 -0.54 -1.84 -2.18
CA PHE A 277 0.36 -1.06 -1.34
C PHE A 277 1.05 0.05 -2.15
N HIS A 278 0.61 1.29 -1.93
CA HIS A 278 1.18 2.48 -2.56
C HIS A 278 1.32 3.65 -1.56
N PRO A 279 2.07 4.72 -1.89
CA PRO A 279 2.29 5.84 -0.96
C PRO A 279 1.05 6.63 -0.53
N GLY A 280 -0.11 6.37 -1.15
CA GLY A 280 -1.38 6.99 -0.77
C GLY A 280 -2.03 6.26 0.41
N SER A 281 -1.73 4.98 0.57
CA SER A 281 -2.24 4.11 1.63
C SER A 281 -1.42 4.19 2.91
N VAL A 282 -0.41 5.06 2.95
CA VAL A 282 0.42 5.32 4.13
C VAL A 282 0.26 6.76 4.56
N LEU A 283 -0.06 6.93 5.84
CA LEU A 283 -0.21 8.21 6.49
C LEU A 283 1.01 8.50 7.36
N GLY A 284 1.51 9.73 7.32
CA GLY A 284 2.64 10.20 8.11
C GLY A 284 2.41 11.60 8.67
N LYS A 285 2.85 11.83 9.91
CA LYS A 285 2.82 13.16 10.52
C LYS A 285 4.11 13.91 10.23
N GLN A 286 4.02 15.06 9.56
CA GLN A 286 5.20 15.88 9.22
C GLN A 286 5.69 16.74 10.39
N LYS A 287 4.79 17.11 11.32
CA LYS A 287 5.09 17.93 12.50
C LYS A 287 4.98 17.09 13.78
N GLY A 288 6.00 17.14 14.62
CA GLY A 288 6.01 16.44 15.90
C GLY A 288 7.39 15.91 16.25
N ASP A 289 7.42 14.94 17.15
CA ASP A 289 8.65 14.24 17.51
C ASP A 289 9.21 13.47 16.31
N VAL A 290 10.37 13.90 15.85
CA VAL A 290 11.08 13.29 14.71
C VAL A 290 11.63 11.92 15.07
N ALA A 291 11.89 11.65 16.36
CA ALA A 291 12.33 10.34 16.84
C ALA A 291 11.17 9.33 16.92
N ALA A 292 9.93 9.81 16.97
CA ALA A 292 8.74 8.99 17.06
C ALA A 292 7.63 9.44 16.09
N PRO A 293 7.86 9.43 14.76
CA PRO A 293 6.87 9.87 13.80
C PRO A 293 5.65 8.95 13.83
N VAL A 294 4.46 9.54 13.82
CA VAL A 294 3.21 8.77 13.70
C VAL A 294 3.09 8.26 12.27
N VAL A 295 2.85 6.94 12.14
CA VAL A 295 2.67 6.25 10.85
C VAL A 295 1.37 5.48 10.89
N GLY A 296 0.52 5.65 9.88
CA GLY A 296 -0.70 4.86 9.72
C GLY A 296 -0.73 4.13 8.38
N VAL A 297 -1.42 3.00 8.32
CA VAL A 297 -1.64 2.22 7.09
C VAL A 297 -3.14 1.96 6.92
N ILE A 298 -3.67 2.35 5.76
CA ILE A 298 -5.12 2.37 5.44
C ILE A 298 -5.40 1.65 4.11
N ASP A 299 -6.65 1.54 3.69
CA ASP A 299 -7.07 1.00 2.38
C ASP A 299 -6.73 -0.48 2.14
N TRP A 300 -7.20 -1.35 3.04
CA TRP A 300 -6.95 -2.81 3.02
C TRP A 300 -7.91 -3.61 2.11
N GLU A 301 -8.61 -2.96 1.20
CA GLU A 301 -9.71 -3.56 0.43
C GLU A 301 -9.28 -4.53 -0.69
N PHE A 302 -7.99 -4.52 -1.04
CA PHE A 302 -7.38 -5.44 -2.00
C PHE A 302 -6.68 -6.63 -1.33
N ALA A 303 -6.75 -6.72 -0.01
CA ALA A 303 -5.96 -7.67 0.74
C ALA A 303 -6.34 -9.12 0.45
N THR A 304 -5.36 -10.01 0.47
CA THR A 304 -5.55 -11.42 0.14
C THR A 304 -4.50 -12.32 0.79
N THR A 305 -4.87 -13.59 1.01
CA THR A 305 -4.00 -14.67 1.51
C THR A 305 -3.69 -15.74 0.46
N GLU A 306 -4.63 -16.09 -0.42
CA GLU A 306 -4.47 -17.15 -1.43
C GLU A 306 -3.36 -16.82 -2.44
N ASN A 307 -3.33 -15.57 -2.91
CA ASN A 307 -2.38 -15.08 -3.91
C ASN A 307 -1.58 -13.88 -3.38
N GLY A 308 -1.53 -13.73 -2.06
CA GLY A 308 -0.85 -12.61 -1.43
C GLY A 308 0.65 -12.69 -1.68
N ARG A 309 1.19 -11.66 -2.35
CA ARG A 309 2.60 -11.53 -2.67
C ARG A 309 3.18 -10.42 -1.80
N GLY A 310 4.06 -10.77 -0.86
CA GLY A 310 4.65 -9.79 0.03
C GLY A 310 5.72 -8.94 -0.66
N VAL A 311 6.93 -9.51 -0.78
CA VAL A 311 8.07 -8.78 -1.37
C VAL A 311 7.91 -8.56 -2.89
N ASN A 312 7.29 -9.50 -3.59
CA ASN A 312 7.01 -9.48 -5.03
C ASN A 312 5.57 -9.06 -5.36
N GLY A 313 4.89 -8.39 -4.41
CA GLY A 313 3.59 -7.75 -4.56
C GLY A 313 3.67 -6.36 -3.95
N ASP A 314 3.30 -6.26 -2.68
CA ASP A 314 3.23 -5.00 -1.94
C ASP A 314 4.52 -4.19 -2.02
N MET A 315 5.68 -4.78 -1.68
CA MET A 315 6.93 -4.02 -1.64
C MET A 315 7.39 -3.58 -3.04
N ALA A 316 7.25 -4.43 -4.06
CA ALA A 316 7.62 -4.09 -5.42
C ALA A 316 6.75 -2.95 -5.97
N GLN A 317 5.43 -3.00 -5.74
CA GLN A 317 4.49 -1.96 -6.16
C GLN A 317 4.78 -0.62 -5.46
N PHE A 318 4.95 -0.65 -4.14
CA PHE A 318 5.23 0.54 -3.35
C PHE A 318 6.55 1.19 -3.75
N LEU A 319 7.62 0.39 -3.87
CA LEU A 319 8.94 0.89 -4.25
C LEU A 319 8.94 1.44 -5.68
N ALA A 320 8.20 0.84 -6.61
CA ALA A 320 8.07 1.36 -7.97
C ALA A 320 7.43 2.76 -7.98
N SER A 321 6.36 2.95 -7.19
CA SER A 321 5.72 4.25 -7.02
C SER A 321 6.67 5.32 -6.49
N MET A 322 7.47 4.97 -5.48
CA MET A 322 8.47 5.87 -4.90
C MET A 322 9.67 6.09 -5.84
N HIS A 323 10.03 5.11 -6.66
CA HIS A 323 11.08 5.24 -7.66
C HIS A 323 10.72 6.30 -8.70
N VAL A 324 9.51 6.25 -9.25
CA VAL A 324 9.06 7.25 -10.22
C VAL A 324 8.99 8.64 -9.59
N LEU A 325 8.53 8.75 -8.34
CA LEU A 325 8.60 10.01 -7.58
C LEU A 325 10.03 10.55 -7.51
N MET A 326 10.99 9.74 -7.06
CA MET A 326 12.39 10.15 -6.97
C MET A 326 13.00 10.51 -8.34
N LEU A 327 12.62 9.81 -9.42
CA LEU A 327 13.04 10.15 -10.78
C LEU A 327 12.50 11.52 -11.20
N SER A 328 11.26 11.87 -10.81
CA SER A 328 10.64 13.16 -11.13
C SER A 328 11.28 14.35 -10.39
N LEU A 329 11.91 14.10 -9.24
CA LEU A 329 12.50 15.14 -8.40
C LEU A 329 13.87 15.60 -8.90
N ALA A 330 14.02 16.93 -9.03
CA ALA A 330 15.30 17.58 -9.31
C ALA A 330 16.35 17.27 -8.22
N ARG A 331 17.63 17.31 -8.62
CA ARG A 331 18.76 16.96 -7.72
C ARG A 331 19.26 18.11 -6.86
N GLU A 332 18.89 19.35 -7.19
CA GLU A 332 19.43 20.55 -6.56
C GLU A 332 18.32 21.38 -5.89
N GLY A 333 18.74 22.29 -5.00
CA GLY A 333 17.84 23.18 -4.28
C GLY A 333 16.90 22.47 -3.31
N GLU A 334 15.77 23.10 -3.02
CA GLU A 334 14.77 22.55 -2.08
C GLU A 334 14.18 21.21 -2.56
N ILE A 335 14.02 21.04 -3.87
CA ILE A 335 13.53 19.78 -4.46
C ILE A 335 14.60 18.67 -4.27
N GLY A 336 15.89 19.01 -4.38
CA GLY A 336 16.99 18.11 -4.05
C GLY A 336 16.92 17.58 -2.62
N ALA A 337 16.59 18.43 -1.65
CA ALA A 337 16.42 18.00 -0.25
C ALA A 337 15.25 17.02 -0.06
N VAL A 338 14.15 17.21 -0.80
CA VAL A 338 13.02 16.25 -0.82
C VAL A 338 13.47 14.92 -1.42
N ARG A 339 14.23 14.96 -2.51
CA ARG A 339 14.80 13.76 -3.14
C ARG A 339 15.71 13.00 -2.17
N GLU A 340 16.59 13.69 -1.46
CA GLU A 340 17.45 13.09 -0.43
C GLU A 340 16.63 12.43 0.69
N ALA A 341 15.54 13.07 1.13
CA ALA A 341 14.64 12.50 2.13
C ALA A 341 13.93 11.23 1.61
N VAL A 342 13.51 11.21 0.34
CA VAL A 342 12.94 10.01 -0.31
C VAL A 342 14.00 8.90 -0.41
N GLU A 343 15.21 9.20 -0.86
CA GLU A 343 16.31 8.24 -0.96
C GLU A 343 16.65 7.63 0.41
N LEU A 344 16.68 8.45 1.45
CA LEU A 344 16.90 8.03 2.82
C LEU A 344 15.76 7.14 3.34
N PHE A 345 14.50 7.54 3.13
CA PHE A 345 13.32 6.72 3.46
C PHE A 345 13.39 5.34 2.79
N LEU A 346 13.67 5.29 1.49
CA LEU A 346 13.75 4.04 0.73
C LEU A 346 14.86 3.13 1.23
N ARG A 347 16.04 3.70 1.51
CA ARG A 347 17.17 2.95 2.03
C ARG A 347 16.83 2.30 3.38
N GLU A 348 16.28 3.06 4.32
CA GLU A 348 15.95 2.54 5.64
C GLU A 348 14.80 1.52 5.59
N LEU A 349 13.81 1.73 4.72
CA LEU A 349 12.74 0.77 4.47
C LEU A 349 13.26 -0.55 3.92
N CYS A 350 14.04 -0.51 2.84
CA CYS A 350 14.62 -1.72 2.24
C CYS A 350 15.53 -2.44 3.24
N SER A 351 16.38 -1.71 3.97
CA SER A 351 17.28 -2.27 4.98
C SER A 351 16.52 -2.95 6.12
N ALA A 352 15.51 -2.29 6.67
CA ALA A 352 14.71 -2.84 7.77
C ALA A 352 13.92 -4.08 7.34
N TYR A 353 13.34 -4.05 6.13
CA TYR A 353 12.65 -5.20 5.57
C TYR A 353 13.59 -6.39 5.39
N ALA A 354 14.74 -6.18 4.74
CA ALA A 354 15.72 -7.22 4.45
C ALA A 354 16.27 -7.89 5.72
N LYS A 355 16.46 -7.13 6.81
CA LYS A 355 16.96 -7.64 8.09
C LYS A 355 16.03 -8.65 8.75
N ARG A 356 14.73 -8.58 8.47
CA ARG A 356 13.71 -9.43 9.10
C ARG A 356 13.09 -10.47 8.17
N SER A 357 13.21 -10.26 6.86
CA SER A 357 12.67 -11.19 5.89
C SER A 357 13.59 -12.41 5.74
N ASP A 358 13.13 -13.57 6.18
CA ASP A 358 13.81 -14.85 5.92
C ASP A 358 14.04 -15.09 4.43
N LEU A 359 13.07 -14.67 3.62
CA LEU A 359 13.16 -14.73 2.17
C LEU A 359 14.28 -13.84 1.63
N ALA A 360 14.44 -12.61 2.13
CA ALA A 360 15.54 -11.73 1.74
C ALA A 360 16.90 -12.40 1.96
N ARG A 361 17.08 -13.00 3.14
CA ARG A 361 18.28 -13.77 3.48
C ARG A 361 18.49 -14.97 2.55
N ARG A 362 17.44 -15.74 2.23
CA ARG A 362 17.52 -16.87 1.30
C ARG A 362 17.94 -16.45 -0.11
N VAL A 363 17.41 -15.33 -0.63
CA VAL A 363 17.84 -14.80 -1.94
C VAL A 363 19.31 -14.43 -1.90
N LYS A 364 19.73 -13.70 -0.87
CA LYS A 364 21.15 -13.33 -0.68
C LYS A 364 22.06 -14.56 -0.66
N ASP A 365 21.69 -15.59 0.10
CA ASP A 365 22.47 -16.83 0.22
C ASP A 365 22.49 -17.62 -1.10
N ALA A 366 21.35 -17.70 -1.81
CA ALA A 366 21.25 -18.38 -3.11
C ALA A 366 22.14 -17.71 -4.17
N VAL A 367 22.11 -16.38 -4.23
CA VAL A 367 22.96 -15.56 -5.10
C VAL A 367 24.44 -15.75 -4.74
N ALA A 368 24.80 -15.61 -3.45
CA ALA A 368 26.18 -15.73 -3.00
C ALA A 368 26.77 -17.13 -3.26
N ALA A 369 25.95 -18.17 -3.10
CA ALA A 369 26.35 -19.56 -3.34
C ALA A 369 26.31 -19.95 -4.84
N ARG A 370 25.91 -19.04 -5.74
CA ARG A 370 25.63 -19.32 -7.16
C ARG A 370 24.75 -20.58 -7.32
N ARG A 371 23.75 -20.74 -6.46
CA ARG A 371 22.78 -21.86 -6.54
C ARG A 371 21.77 -21.56 -7.61
N ILE A 372 22.16 -21.80 -8.86
CA ILE A 372 21.34 -21.55 -10.06
C ILE A 372 20.52 -22.81 -10.32
N LYS A 373 19.40 -22.97 -9.62
CA LYS A 373 18.41 -23.98 -10.01
C LYS A 373 17.09 -23.29 -10.34
N ALA A 374 16.48 -23.67 -11.46
CA ALA A 374 15.17 -23.20 -11.93
C ALA A 374 14.08 -23.28 -10.86
N ASP A 375 14.21 -24.22 -9.93
CA ASP A 375 13.21 -24.52 -8.91
C ASP A 375 13.46 -23.79 -7.58
N GLU A 376 14.56 -23.03 -7.41
CA GLU A 376 14.85 -22.29 -6.18
C GLU A 376 13.77 -21.21 -5.93
N PRO A 377 12.89 -21.36 -4.93
CA PRO A 377 11.77 -20.45 -4.72
C PRO A 377 12.23 -19.02 -4.47
N ALA A 378 13.34 -18.84 -3.77
CA ALA A 378 13.91 -17.53 -3.49
C ALA A 378 14.26 -16.77 -4.78
N LEU A 379 14.92 -17.41 -5.75
CA LEU A 379 15.28 -16.78 -7.02
C LEU A 379 14.06 -16.51 -7.90
N ARG A 380 13.05 -17.39 -7.85
CA ARG A 380 11.77 -17.17 -8.52
C ARG A 380 11.05 -15.93 -7.99
N ILE A 381 11.03 -15.76 -6.66
CA ILE A 381 10.44 -14.58 -6.02
C ILE A 381 11.24 -13.32 -6.37
N PHE A 382 12.57 -13.37 -6.33
CA PHE A 382 13.41 -12.23 -6.74
C PHE A 382 13.13 -11.81 -8.18
N ARG A 383 13.04 -12.77 -9.11
CA ARG A 383 12.66 -12.51 -10.51
C ARG A 383 11.27 -11.87 -10.60
N SER A 384 10.29 -12.40 -9.87
CA SER A 384 8.93 -11.88 -9.80
C SER A 384 8.91 -10.44 -9.26
N THR A 385 9.73 -10.12 -8.25
CA THR A 385 9.90 -8.75 -7.73
C THR A 385 10.43 -7.80 -8.80
N LEU A 386 11.45 -8.19 -9.58
CA LEU A 386 11.96 -7.37 -10.69
C LEU A 386 10.88 -7.11 -11.75
N ILE A 387 10.11 -8.14 -12.10
CA ILE A 387 9.03 -8.03 -13.09
C ILE A 387 7.95 -7.07 -12.60
N LEU A 388 7.46 -7.27 -11.39
CA LEU A 388 6.40 -6.44 -10.83
C LEU A 388 6.87 -4.99 -10.65
N PHE A 389 8.08 -4.78 -10.11
CA PHE A 389 8.64 -3.45 -9.94
C PHE A 389 8.78 -2.72 -11.28
N GLY A 390 9.28 -3.40 -12.32
CA GLY A 390 9.40 -2.85 -13.66
C GLY A 390 8.03 -2.48 -14.25
N ARG A 391 7.05 -3.38 -14.14
CA ARG A 391 5.66 -3.16 -14.57
C ARG A 391 5.06 -1.92 -13.90
N GLU A 392 5.14 -1.85 -12.58
CA GLU A 392 4.55 -0.74 -11.83
C GLU A 392 5.29 0.57 -12.06
N THR A 393 6.61 0.54 -12.29
CA THR A 393 7.36 1.74 -12.69
C THR A 393 6.82 2.30 -14.01
N ILE A 394 6.52 1.44 -14.99
CA ILE A 394 5.94 1.84 -16.28
C ILE A 394 4.51 2.41 -16.09
N ASN A 395 3.68 1.76 -15.27
CA ASN A 395 2.33 2.25 -15.01
C ASN A 395 2.35 3.63 -14.34
N GLN A 396 3.13 3.78 -13.27
CA GLN A 396 3.23 5.02 -12.52
C GLN A 396 3.83 6.17 -13.34
N ALA A 397 4.76 5.86 -14.26
CA ALA A 397 5.29 6.86 -15.19
C ALA A 397 4.18 7.51 -16.04
N VAL A 398 3.19 6.72 -16.49
CA VAL A 398 2.16 7.16 -17.45
C VAL A 398 0.88 7.63 -16.77
N GLU A 399 0.45 6.98 -15.69
CA GLU A 399 -0.85 7.22 -15.06
C GLU A 399 -0.89 8.49 -14.20
N ARG A 400 0.29 9.00 -13.82
CA ARG A 400 0.39 10.19 -12.98
C ARG A 400 0.91 11.38 -13.75
N THR A 401 0.32 12.53 -13.46
CA THR A 401 0.89 13.80 -13.88
C THR A 401 1.99 14.18 -12.90
N TRP A 402 3.22 14.18 -13.38
CA TRP A 402 4.38 14.64 -12.62
C TRP A 402 4.51 16.15 -12.85
N GLU A 403 3.79 16.95 -12.07
CA GLU A 403 3.64 18.41 -12.24
C GLU A 403 4.94 19.21 -11.96
N HIS A 404 5.95 18.57 -11.36
CA HIS A 404 7.29 19.14 -11.25
C HIS A 404 7.97 19.04 -12.62
N VAL A 405 8.69 20.07 -13.08
CA VAL A 405 9.51 19.99 -14.31
C VAL A 405 10.35 18.71 -14.18
N PRO A 406 9.97 17.63 -14.86
CA PRO A 406 10.37 16.34 -14.37
C PRO A 406 11.86 16.26 -14.69
N ALA A 407 12.66 15.90 -13.69
CA ALA A 407 14.11 15.81 -13.90
C ALA A 407 14.45 14.82 -15.03
N VAL A 408 13.48 13.95 -15.38
CA VAL A 408 13.50 13.02 -16.51
C VAL A 408 12.16 13.02 -17.24
N SER A 409 12.13 12.67 -18.52
CA SER A 409 10.89 12.54 -19.29
C SER A 409 10.06 11.29 -18.88
N VAL A 410 8.78 11.24 -19.25
CA VAL A 410 7.96 10.02 -19.07
C VAL A 410 8.58 8.83 -19.80
N GLU A 411 9.13 9.04 -21.00
CA GLU A 411 9.88 8.03 -21.74
C GLU A 411 11.06 7.47 -20.93
N GLU A 412 11.84 8.34 -20.27
CA GLU A 412 12.96 7.90 -19.43
C GLU A 412 12.50 7.09 -18.21
N MET A 413 11.36 7.44 -17.60
CA MET A 413 10.76 6.65 -16.51
C MET A 413 10.26 5.28 -16.99
N VAL A 414 9.63 5.22 -18.17
CA VAL A 414 9.22 3.95 -18.79
C VAL A 414 10.43 3.08 -19.10
N ARG A 415 11.51 3.67 -19.65
CA ARG A 415 12.77 2.96 -19.89
C ARG A 415 13.42 2.46 -18.60
N ALA A 416 13.32 3.20 -17.51
CA ALA A 416 13.76 2.74 -16.21
C ALA A 416 12.99 1.49 -15.76
N GLY A 417 11.66 1.45 -15.94
CA GLY A 417 10.88 0.24 -15.66
C GLY A 417 11.19 -0.93 -16.61
N ALA A 418 11.37 -0.65 -17.90
CA ALA A 418 11.76 -1.65 -18.90
C ALA A 418 13.12 -2.30 -18.57
N TRP A 419 14.07 -1.54 -18.04
CA TRP A 419 15.36 -2.07 -17.59
C TRP A 419 15.21 -3.20 -16.56
N TYR A 420 14.28 -3.08 -15.61
CA TYR A 420 14.02 -4.17 -14.65
C TYR A 420 13.37 -5.40 -15.30
N LEU A 421 12.44 -5.20 -16.25
CA LEU A 421 11.87 -6.31 -17.03
C LEU A 421 12.93 -7.03 -17.87
N GLU A 422 13.91 -6.29 -18.40
CA GLU A 422 15.05 -6.87 -19.11
C GLU A 422 15.92 -7.71 -18.19
N ARG A 423 16.28 -7.17 -17.02
CA ARG A 423 17.13 -7.85 -16.03
C ARG A 423 16.45 -9.04 -15.36
N ALA A 424 15.12 -9.10 -15.34
CA ALA A 424 14.40 -10.32 -14.95
C ALA A 424 14.63 -11.50 -15.93
N ALA A 425 15.12 -11.24 -17.15
CA ALA A 425 15.40 -12.21 -18.21
C ALA A 425 14.21 -13.13 -18.57
N ASP A 426 14.40 -14.10 -19.48
CA ASP A 426 13.33 -15.03 -19.85
C ASP A 426 13.22 -16.22 -18.86
N SER A 427 14.30 -16.52 -18.13
CA SER A 427 14.35 -17.55 -17.09
C SER A 427 15.18 -17.14 -15.87
N ILE A 428 15.14 -17.95 -14.80
CA ILE A 428 16.00 -17.74 -13.62
C ILE A 428 17.47 -17.95 -13.97
N GLU A 429 17.77 -18.95 -14.80
CA GLU A 429 19.12 -19.25 -15.28
C GLU A 429 19.73 -18.04 -15.99
N GLU A 430 18.97 -17.42 -16.90
CA GLU A 430 19.39 -16.24 -17.62
C GLU A 430 19.50 -15.00 -16.71
N MET A 431 18.62 -14.88 -15.71
CA MET A 431 18.64 -13.75 -14.78
C MET A 431 19.95 -13.72 -13.97
N VAL A 432 20.48 -14.88 -13.59
CA VAL A 432 21.65 -14.98 -12.70
C VAL A 432 22.97 -15.21 -13.42
N VAL A 433 23.01 -15.17 -14.76
CA VAL A 433 24.28 -15.21 -15.49
C VAL A 433 25.14 -14.01 -15.11
N ASP A 434 26.46 -14.22 -15.02
CA ASP A 434 27.42 -13.22 -14.53
C ASP A 434 27.23 -11.84 -15.19
N ARG A 435 27.03 -11.80 -16.51
CA ARG A 435 26.79 -10.53 -17.24
C ARG A 435 25.51 -9.81 -16.79
N ASN A 436 24.39 -10.51 -16.64
CA ASN A 436 23.13 -9.89 -16.24
C ASN A 436 23.19 -9.46 -14.76
N TRP A 437 23.87 -10.25 -13.94
CA TRP A 437 24.13 -9.93 -12.55
C TRP A 437 25.01 -8.68 -12.38
N GLU A 438 26.08 -8.55 -13.17
CA GLU A 438 26.93 -7.34 -13.19
C GLU A 438 26.13 -6.09 -13.54
N GLU A 439 25.17 -6.19 -14.47
CA GLU A 439 24.26 -5.08 -14.77
C GLU A 439 23.31 -4.78 -13.61
N LEU A 440 22.72 -5.80 -12.98
CA LEU A 440 21.88 -5.62 -11.79
C LEU A 440 22.64 -4.91 -10.66
N MET A 441 23.91 -5.22 -10.45
CA MET A 441 24.75 -4.57 -9.43
C MET A 441 24.98 -3.07 -9.68
N LYS A 442 24.68 -2.56 -10.88
CA LYS A 442 24.73 -1.13 -11.22
C LYS A 442 23.45 -0.37 -10.86
N GLU A 443 22.43 -1.06 -10.32
CA GLU A 443 21.17 -0.44 -9.88
C GLU A 443 21.42 0.79 -9.00
N LYS A 444 20.79 1.92 -9.35
CA LYS A 444 20.87 3.17 -8.60
C LYS A 444 19.51 3.85 -8.48
N PRO A 445 19.03 4.11 -7.24
CA PRO A 445 19.52 3.54 -5.99
C PRO A 445 19.25 2.03 -5.94
N LYS A 446 20.05 1.29 -5.16
CA LYS A 446 19.97 -0.17 -4.99
C LYS A 446 18.70 -0.61 -4.24
N MET A 447 17.49 -0.29 -4.75
CA MET A 447 16.22 -0.59 -4.09
C MET A 447 15.93 -2.08 -4.08
N MET A 448 15.96 -2.71 -5.26
CA MET A 448 15.70 -4.14 -5.37
C MET A 448 16.79 -4.93 -4.66
N LEU A 449 18.07 -4.64 -4.92
CA LEU A 449 19.16 -5.31 -4.21
C LEU A 449 19.16 -5.03 -2.70
N GLY A 450 18.75 -3.84 -2.28
CA GLY A 450 18.62 -3.46 -0.87
C GLY A 450 17.53 -4.24 -0.15
N LEU A 451 16.39 -4.47 -0.82
CA LEU A 451 15.25 -5.23 -0.29
C LEU A 451 15.61 -6.69 0.03
N PHE A 452 16.61 -7.25 -0.68
CA PHE A 452 17.15 -8.59 -0.44
C PHE A 452 18.48 -8.59 0.34
N GLY A 453 18.93 -7.43 0.86
CA GLY A 453 20.15 -7.33 1.68
C GLY A 453 21.46 -7.58 0.92
N ILE A 454 21.45 -7.40 -0.40
CA ILE A 454 22.58 -7.60 -1.33
C ILE A 454 23.40 -6.30 -1.50
N ALA A 455 22.81 -5.15 -1.17
CA ALA A 455 23.36 -3.83 -1.51
C ALA A 455 24.66 -3.38 -0.79
N HIS A 456 25.15 -4.11 0.21
CA HIS A 456 26.22 -3.67 1.14
C HIS A 456 27.55 -4.46 1.05
N GLN A 457 27.84 -5.13 -0.07
CA GLN A 457 29.20 -5.63 -0.34
C GLN A 457 29.99 -4.63 -1.18
#